data_AF-A0A529X615-F1
#
_entry.id   AF-A0A529X615-F1
#
_cell.length_a   1.000
_cell.length_b   1.000
_cell.length_c   1.000
_cell.angle_alpha   90.00
_cell.angle_beta   90.00
_cell.angle_gamma   90.00
#
_symmetry.space_group_name_H-M   'P 1'
#
loop_
_entity.id
_entity.type
_entity.pdbx_description
1 polymer ?
#
loop_
_entity_poly.entity_id
_entity_poly.type
_entity_poly.pdbx_seq_one_letter_code
_entity_poly.pdbx_strand_id
1 'polypeptide(L)' 'MTAQGTIRSGMGGWTFEPWDTSFYPEKLAKAKQLHYASRQVPSIEVNGTYYSSFKEPTFVKWANDAPDGFVFSLKG' A
#
# COMPACT_ATOMS: atom_id res chain seq x y z
N MET A 1 17.19 -7.41 28.91
CA MET A 1 16.07 -7.88 28.07
C MET A 1 16.32 -7.37 26.66
N THR A 2 16.27 -8.24 25.65
CA THR A 2 16.35 -7.79 24.24
C THR A 2 15.08 -7.01 23.91
N ALA A 3 15.20 -5.91 23.18
CA ALA A 3 14.03 -5.15 22.76
C ALA A 3 13.23 -5.97 21.73
N GLN A 4 11.92 -6.09 21.92
CA GLN A 4 11.03 -6.66 20.90
C GLN A 4 10.96 -5.71 19.68
N GLY A 5 11.14 -6.26 18.48
CA GLY A 5 10.99 -5.53 17.22
C GLY A 5 9.51 -5.41 16.80
N THR A 6 9.23 -4.44 15.93
CA THR A 6 7.90 -4.27 15.32
C THR A 6 7.73 -5.19 14.12
N ILE A 7 6.75 -6.09 14.16
CA ILE A 7 6.35 -6.93 13.02
C ILE A 7 5.21 -6.22 12.27
N ARG A 8 5.33 -6.10 10.94
CA ARG A 8 4.27 -5.60 10.06
C ARG A 8 3.86 -6.71 9.09
N SER A 9 2.64 -7.21 9.21
CA SER A 9 2.04 -8.13 8.24
C SER A 9 1.23 -7.32 7.23
N GLY A 10 1.50 -7.49 5.94
CA GLY A 10 0.97 -6.64 4.89
C GLY A 10 0.51 -7.44 3.67
N MET A 11 0.29 -6.74 2.54
CA MET A 11 -0.09 -7.34 1.27
C MET A 11 0.84 -6.89 0.12
N GLY A 12 0.86 -7.65 -0.97
CA GLY A 12 1.57 -7.31 -2.20
C GLY A 12 0.69 -6.55 -3.18
N GLY A 13 0.84 -5.23 -3.25
CA GLY A 13 0.04 -4.34 -4.07
C GLY A 13 -1.37 -4.07 -3.54
N TRP A 14 -2.05 -3.12 -4.18
CA TRP A 14 -3.45 -2.75 -3.88
C TRP A 14 -4.34 -2.76 -5.13
N THR A 15 -3.78 -2.89 -6.33
CA THR A 15 -4.54 -2.91 -7.58
C THR A 15 -4.72 -4.34 -8.04
N PHE A 16 -5.84 -4.96 -7.67
CA PHE A 16 -6.22 -6.31 -8.11
C PHE A 16 -7.73 -6.36 -8.32
N GLU A 17 -8.18 -6.59 -9.57
CA GLU A 17 -9.60 -6.48 -9.93
C GLU A 17 -10.54 -7.38 -9.12
N PRO A 18 -10.19 -8.65 -8.78
CA PRO A 18 -11.05 -9.48 -7.92
C PRO A 18 -11.30 -8.91 -6.53
N TRP A 19 -10.49 -7.96 -6.06
CA TRP A 19 -10.72 -7.28 -4.78
C TRP A 19 -11.82 -6.23 -4.83
N ASP A 20 -12.26 -5.79 -6.00
CA ASP A 20 -13.31 -4.77 -6.15
C ASP A 20 -14.65 -5.21 -5.54
N THR A 21 -14.87 -6.52 -5.41
CA THR A 21 -16.10 -7.10 -4.87
C THR A 21 -15.89 -7.92 -3.58
N SER A 22 -14.64 -8.22 -3.21
CA SER A 22 -14.32 -9.09 -2.07
C SER A 22 -13.62 -8.38 -0.91
N PHE A 23 -12.89 -7.31 -1.18
CA PHE A 23 -12.10 -6.58 -0.18
C PHE A 23 -12.46 -5.09 -0.13
N TYR A 24 -12.75 -4.48 -1.28
CA TYR A 24 -13.14 -3.08 -1.35
C TYR A 24 -14.64 -2.88 -1.12
N PRO A 25 -15.04 -1.72 -0.54
CA PRO A 25 -16.44 -1.31 -0.51
C PRO A 25 -17.03 -1.20 -1.91
N GLU A 26 -18.33 -1.45 -2.03
CA GLU A 26 -19.04 -1.38 -3.30
C GLU A 26 -18.83 -0.01 -3.98
N LYS A 27 -18.51 -0.02 -5.28
CA LYS A 27 -18.28 1.18 -6.10
C LYS A 27 -17.12 2.07 -5.62
N LEU A 28 -16.16 1.54 -4.86
CA LEU A 28 -14.95 2.29 -4.52
C LEU A 28 -14.17 2.63 -5.80
N ALA A 29 -13.94 3.93 -6.04
CA ALA A 29 -13.13 4.37 -7.16
C ALA A 29 -11.69 3.81 -7.06
N LYS A 30 -11.13 3.33 -8.16
CA LYS A 30 -9.74 2.81 -8.23
C LYS A 30 -8.71 3.77 -7.62
N ALA A 31 -8.87 5.08 -7.84
CA ALA A 31 -8.00 6.11 -7.29
C ALA A 31 -7.99 6.19 -5.75
N LYS A 32 -8.99 5.60 -5.07
CA LYS A 32 -9.11 5.52 -3.61
C LYS A 32 -8.73 4.15 -3.03
N GLN A 33 -8.29 3.20 -3.86
CA GLN A 33 -7.94 1.87 -3.38
C GLN A 33 -6.73 1.87 -2.45
N LEU A 34 -5.71 2.68 -2.74
CA LEU A 34 -4.58 2.85 -1.83
C LEU A 34 -5.03 3.42 -0.48
N HIS A 35 -5.84 4.49 -0.54
CA HIS A 35 -6.44 5.08 0.65
C HIS A 35 -7.10 4.00 1.51
N TYR A 36 -8.01 3.21 0.95
CA TYR A 36 -8.70 2.17 1.69
C TYR A 36 -7.74 1.09 2.22
N ALA A 37 -6.92 0.50 1.34
CA ALA A 37 -6.04 -0.63 1.67
C ALA A 37 -5.03 -0.29 2.76
N SER A 38 -4.45 0.91 2.72
CA SER A 38 -3.47 1.37 3.73
C SER A 38 -4.05 1.60 5.13
N ARG A 39 -5.39 1.59 5.30
CA ARG A 39 -6.04 1.56 6.63
C ARG A 39 -6.35 0.14 7.10
N GLN A 40 -6.26 -0.87 6.24
CA GLN A 40 -6.56 -2.27 6.61
C GLN A 40 -5.29 -3.04 7.03
N VAL A 41 -4.13 -2.63 6.55
CA VAL A 41 -2.84 -3.26 6.86
C VAL A 41 -1.79 -2.20 7.20
N PRO A 42 -0.78 -2.53 8.02
CA PRO A 42 0.31 -1.62 8.37
C PRO A 42 1.40 -1.45 7.30
N SER A 43 1.39 -2.28 6.25
CA SER A 43 2.40 -2.25 5.18
C SER A 43 1.88 -2.81 3.86
N ILE A 44 2.33 -2.24 2.74
CA ILE A 44 2.09 -2.75 1.40
C ILE A 44 3.38 -2.78 0.58
N GLU A 45 3.60 -3.87 -0.14
CA GLU A 45 4.70 -4.01 -1.09
C GLU A 45 4.31 -3.48 -2.48
N VAL A 46 5.22 -2.77 -3.14
CA VAL A 46 5.02 -2.16 -4.46
C VAL A 46 5.89 -2.87 -5.50
N ASN A 47 5.25 -3.72 -6.30
CA ASN A 47 5.93 -4.48 -7.34
C ASN A 47 6.36 -3.62 -8.54
N GLY A 48 5.64 -2.52 -8.81
CA GLY A 48 5.86 -1.70 -10.00
C GLY A 48 7.28 -1.14 -10.10
N THR A 49 7.93 -0.88 -8.97
CA THR A 49 9.28 -0.32 -8.91
C THR A 49 10.36 -1.29 -9.40
N TYR A 50 10.09 -2.61 -9.41
CA TYR A 50 10.99 -3.61 -10.00
C TYR A 50 11.19 -3.41 -11.51
N TYR A 51 10.13 -3.03 -12.21
CA TYR A 51 10.16 -2.87 -13.67
C TYR A 51 10.69 -1.49 -14.08
N SER A 52 10.39 -0.45 -13.30
CA SER A 52 10.88 0.91 -13.50
C SER A 52 10.58 1.78 -12.29
N SER A 53 11.41 2.79 -12.03
CA SER A 53 11.09 3.79 -11.02
C SER A 53 9.93 4.70 -11.44
N PHE A 54 9.18 5.21 -10.48
CA PHE A 54 8.16 6.23 -10.70
C PHE A 54 8.76 7.63 -10.55
N LYS A 55 8.03 8.65 -11.01
CA LYS A 55 8.41 10.05 -10.76
C LYS A 55 8.15 10.40 -9.29
N GLU A 56 8.93 11.33 -8.75
CA GLU A 56 8.78 11.86 -7.40
C GLU A 56 7.33 12.18 -7.00
N PRO A 57 6.49 12.84 -7.83
CA PRO A 57 5.12 13.17 -7.45
C PRO A 57 4.25 11.94 -7.16
N THR A 58 4.55 10.79 -7.76
CA THR A 58 3.84 9.54 -7.49
C THR A 58 4.13 9.05 -6.07
N PHE A 59 5.39 9.06 -5.65
CA PHE A 59 5.78 8.68 -4.29
C PHE A 59 5.21 9.64 -3.24
N VAL A 60 5.25 10.96 -3.51
CA VAL A 60 4.63 11.97 -2.63
C VAL A 60 3.13 11.73 -2.49
N LYS A 61 2.44 11.43 -3.60
CA LYS A 61 1.00 11.12 -3.57
C LYS A 61 0.71 9.89 -2.71
N TRP A 62 1.49 8.82 -2.82
CA TRP A 62 1.31 7.61 -2.01
C TRP A 62 1.57 7.86 -0.52
N ALA A 63 2.65 8.60 -0.20
CA ALA A 63 2.98 8.97 1.17
C ALA A 63 1.86 9.82 1.81
N ASN A 64 1.31 10.79 1.08
CA ASN A 64 0.22 11.64 1.56
C ASN A 64 -1.12 10.90 1.69
N ASP A 65 -1.33 9.85 0.89
CA ASP A 65 -2.57 9.08 0.97
C ASP A 65 -2.54 8.09 2.13
N ALA A 66 -1.39 7.49 2.46
CA ALA A 66 -1.24 6.54 3.57
C ALA A 66 -1.31 7.22 4.96
N PRO A 67 -1.77 6.51 6.01
CA PRO A 67 -1.78 7.06 7.37
C PRO A 67 -0.38 7.08 8.00
N ASP A 68 -0.21 7.90 9.03
CA ASP A 68 1.04 7.97 9.79
C ASP A 68 1.48 6.59 10.32
N GLY A 69 2.78 6.30 10.20
CA GLY A 69 3.37 5.04 10.65
C GLY A 69 3.18 3.85 9.69
N PHE A 70 2.43 4.04 8.60
CA PHE A 70 2.35 3.09 7.49
C PHE A 70 3.68 3.03 6.73
N VAL A 71 4.05 1.84 6.27
CA VAL A 71 5.33 1.61 5.58
C VAL A 71 5.09 0.97 4.22
N PHE A 72 5.74 1.49 3.18
CA PHE A 72 5.81 0.80 1.89
C PHE A 72 7.09 -0.03 1.80
N SER A 73 7.00 -1.22 1.22
CA SER A 73 8.16 -2.00 0.78
C SER A 73 8.28 -1.86 -0.74
N LEU A 74 9.38 -1.30 -1.24
CA LEU A 74 9.58 -1.10 -2.68
C LEU A 74 10.48 -2.20 -3.22
N LYS A 75 10.07 -2.89 -4.29
CA LYS A 75 10.98 -3.79 -5.00
C LYS A 75 12.01 -3.01 -5.81
N GLY A 76 13.25 -3.47 -5.79
CA GLY A 76 14.36 -2.99 -6.62
C GLY A 76 14.86 -4.07 -7.55
#